data_AF-A0A920E4P5-F1
#
_entry.id   AF-A0A920E4P5-F1
#
_cell.length_a   1.000
_cell.length_b   1.000
_cell.length_c   1.000
_cell.angle_alpha   90.00
_cell.angle_beta   90.00
_cell.angle_gamma   90.00
#
_symmetry.space_group_name_H-M   'P 1'
#
loop_
_entity.id
_entity.type
_entity.pdbx_description
1 polymer ?
#
loop_
_entity_poly.entity_id
_entity_poly.type
_entity_poly.pdbx_seq_one_letter_code
_entity_poly.pdbx_strand_id
1 'polypeptide(L)' 'MEFDRIKEPAIAPKRRIKDYKEFTVAPKIKNLKQGARCRDCGYFVIGDAH' A
#
# COMPACT_ATOMS: atom_id res chain seq x y z
N MET A 1 -4.02 -14.13 13.32
CA MET A 1 -2.71 -14.13 12.63
C MET A 1 -2.46 -12.70 12.17
N GLU A 2 -1.53 -11.99 12.80
CA GLU A 2 -1.12 -10.67 12.35
C GLU A 2 0.00 -10.84 11.33
N PHE A 3 -0.23 -10.35 10.10
CA PHE A 3 0.84 -10.27 9.10
C PHE A 3 1.62 -8.97 9.31
N ASP A 4 2.95 -9.07 9.39
CA ASP A 4 3.80 -7.90 9.55
C ASP A 4 3.66 -6.91 8.38
N ARG A 5 3.90 -5.63 8.69
CA ARG A 5 4.00 -4.63 7.63
C ARG A 5 5.26 -4.88 6.80
N ILE A 6 5.08 -5.37 5.58
CA ILE A 6 6.09 -5.36 4.54
C ILE A 6 6.41 -3.91 4.20
N LYS A 7 7.70 -3.60 4.21
CA LYS A 7 8.23 -2.34 3.70
C LYS A 7 8.32 -2.46 2.19
N GLU A 8 7.52 -1.67 1.48
CA GLU A 8 7.54 -1.66 0.02
C GLU A 8 8.91 -1.19 -0.49
N PRO A 9 9.49 -1.89 -1.48
CA PRO A 9 10.75 -1.48 -2.07
C PRO A 9 10.56 -0.15 -2.81
N ALA A 10 11.52 0.75 -2.61
CA ALA A 10 11.55 2.04 -3.30
C ALA A 10 12.94 2.29 -3.85
N ILE A 11 13.01 2.97 -4.99
CA ILE A 11 14.26 3.43 -5.60
C ILE A 11 14.99 4.34 -4.61
N ALA A 12 16.30 4.15 -4.47
CA ALA A 12 17.13 4.90 -3.53
C ALA A 12 17.05 6.42 -3.79
N PRO A 13 17.02 7.26 -2.73
CA PRO A 13 16.90 8.72 -2.85
C PRO A 13 17.87 9.35 -3.86
N LYS A 14 19.14 8.93 -3.83
CA LYS A 14 20.19 9.43 -4.72
C LYS A 14 19.92 9.16 -6.21
N ARG A 15 19.12 8.13 -6.53
CA ARG A 15 18.76 7.76 -7.90
C ARG A 15 17.47 8.43 -8.37
N ARG A 16 16.50 8.61 -7.47
CA ARG A 16 15.20 9.25 -7.77
C ARG A 16 15.18 10.77 -7.68
N ILE A 17 16.27 11.43 -7.27
CA ILE A 17 16.34 12.90 -7.21
C ILE A 17 16.54 13.54 -8.60
N LYS A 18 16.90 12.72 -9.60
CA LYS A 18 17.25 13.17 -10.95
C LYS A 18 16.05 13.21 -11.90
N ASP A 19 14.93 12.58 -11.53
CA ASP A 19 13.71 12.55 -12.32
C ASP A 19 12.47 12.52 -11.41
N TYR A 20 11.32 12.90 -11.95
CA TYR A 20 10.03 12.87 -11.25
C TYR A 20 9.27 11.57 -11.56
N LYS A 21 9.98 10.49 -11.91
CA LYS A 21 9.35 9.21 -12.24
C LYS A 21 8.90 8.51 -10.96
N GLU A 22 7.97 7.58 -11.12
CA GLU A 22 7.51 6.74 -10.01
C GLU A 22 8.69 5.99 -9.38
N PHE A 23 8.85 6.13 -8.07
CA PHE A 23 9.97 5.57 -7.31
C PHE A 23 9.57 4.37 -6.46
N THR A 24 8.27 4.08 -6.36
CA THR A 24 7.71 2.92 -5.69
C THR A 24 7.82 1.71 -6.62
N VAL A 25 8.28 0.57 -6.09
CA VAL A 25 8.37 -0.68 -6.84
C VAL A 25 7.22 -1.58 -6.39
N ALA A 26 6.32 -1.90 -7.33
CA ALA A 26 5.17 -2.74 -7.07
C ALA A 26 5.59 -4.09 -6.44
N PRO A 27 5.03 -4.47 -5.28
CA PRO A 27 5.34 -5.74 -4.64
C PRO A 27 4.79 -6.91 -5.47
N LYS A 28 5.49 -8.06 -5.41
CA LYS A 28 5.01 -9.29 -6.07
C LYS A 28 3.68 -9.72 -5.47
N ILE A 29 2.76 -10.23 -6.30
CA ILE A 29 1.40 -10.66 -5.92
C ILE A 29 1.39 -11.56 -4.68
N LYS A 30 2.35 -12.50 -4.58
CA LYS A 30 2.52 -13.41 -3.43
C LYS A 30 2.77 -12.71 -2.07
N ASN A 31 3.20 -11.46 -2.09
CA ASN A 31 3.50 -10.65 -0.92
C ASN A 31 2.32 -9.72 -0.53
N LEU A 32 1.20 -9.70 -1.27
CA LEU A 32 0.05 -8.84 -1.00
C LEU A 32 -0.83 -9.29 0.19
N LYS A 33 -0.32 -10.17 1.07
CA LYS A 33 -1.05 -10.66 2.26
C LYS A 33 -1.34 -9.57 3.31
N GLN A 34 -0.84 -8.36 3.10
CA GLN A 34 -1.11 -7.20 3.96
C GLN A 34 -2.59 -6.79 3.97
N GLY A 35 -3.37 -7.15 2.96
CA GLY A 35 -4.83 -6.91 2.95
C GLY A 35 -5.57 -7.61 4.09
N ALA A 36 -5.05 -8.74 4.58
CA ALA A 36 -5.60 -9.45 5.73
C ALA A 36 -5.41 -8.71 7.08
N ARG A 37 -4.76 -7.54 7.07
CA ARG A 37 -4.65 -6.63 8.22
C ARG A 37 -5.84 -5.67 8.32
N CYS A 38 -6.69 -5.59 7.29
CA CYS A 38 -7.92 -4.82 7.35
C CYS A 38 -8.78 -5.40 8.49
N ARG A 39 -9.24 -4.53 9.39
CA ARG A 39 -10.10 -4.92 10.52
C ARG A 39 -11.59 -4.91 10.14
N ASP A 40 -11.91 -4.68 8.87
CA ASP A 40 -13.28 -4.49 8.35
C ASP A 40 -14.13 -3.63 9.30
N CYS A 41 -13.54 -2.54 9.79
CA CYS A 41 -14.19 -1.63 10.72
C CYS A 41 -15.27 -0.85 9.98
N GLY A 42 -16.49 -1.39 9.99
CA GLY A 42 -17.65 -0.76 9.39
C GLY A 42 -18.14 0.42 10.21
N TYR A 43 -18.19 1.60 9.59
CA TYR A 43 -19.43 2.37 9.48
C TYR A 43 -19.33 3.33 8.29
N PHE A 44 -19.76 2.84 7.11
CA PHE A 44 -20.01 3.69 5.96
C PHE A 44 -21.46 4.18 6.09
N VAL A 45 -21.67 5.40 6.58
CA VAL A 45 -22.99 6.05 6.51
C VAL A 45 -23.21 6.45 5.07
N ILE A 46 -24.06 5.68 4.39
CA ILE A 46 -24.63 6.05 3.11
C ILE A 46 -25.66 7.15 3.39
N GLY A 47 -25.21 8.40 3.34
CA GLY A 47 -26.08 9.58 3.30
C GLY A 47 -26.17 10.24 1.93
N ASP A 48 -25.18 10.01 1.05
CA ASP A 48 -25.05 10.73 -0.24
C ASP A 48 -25.11 9.76 -1.44
N ALA A 49 -26.07 8.85 -1.42
CA ALA A 49 -26.48 8.08 -2.60
C ALA A 49 -27.98 8.32 -2.85
N HIS A 50 -28.31 9.55 -3.23
CA HIS A 50 -29.56 9.92 -3.88
C HIS A 50 -29.23 10.53 -5.24
#